data_AF-A0A6U5E411-F1
#
_entry.id   AF-A0A6U5E411-F1
#
_cell.length_a   1.000
_cell.length_b   1.000
_cell.length_c   1.000
_cell.angle_alpha   90.00
_cell.angle_beta   90.00
_cell.angle_gamma   90.00
#
_symmetry.space_group_name_H-M   'P 1'
#
loop_
_entity.id
_entity.type
_entity.pdbx_description
1 polymer ?
#
loop_
_entity_poly.entity_id
_entity_poly.type
_entity_poly.pdbx_seq_one_letter_code
_entity_poly.pdbx_strand_id
1 'polypeptide(L)'
;ENKARGTESSVSGGYGNDASGNNASVSGGQENDASENNASVSGGFKNKDSGNWTTVSGGRDSEASGEYATVSGGDQNKASGTFSSVSGGLANEASGRWASVRGGAHNEASGISATVIGGHRKKATQTDGVA
;
A
#
# COMPACT_ATOMS: atom_id res chain seq x y z
N GLU A 1 13.79 -17.14 -4.23
CA GLU A 1 12.96 -17.74 -5.30
C GLU A 1 11.62 -17.04 -5.34
N ASN A 2 11.00 -16.97 -6.52
CA ASN A 2 9.66 -16.42 -6.69
C ASN A 2 8.60 -17.48 -6.42
N LYS A 3 7.47 -17.09 -5.82
CA LYS A 3 6.37 -17.99 -5.43
C LYS A 3 5.05 -17.42 -5.92
N ALA A 4 4.30 -18.18 -6.71
CA ALA A 4 2.91 -17.89 -7.06
C ALA A 4 2.08 -19.07 -6.55
N ARG A 5 1.37 -18.89 -5.43
CA ARG A 5 0.74 -19.98 -4.68
C ARG A 5 -0.78 -19.91 -4.65
N GLY A 6 -1.35 -18.72 -4.82
CA GLY A 6 -2.80 -18.55 -4.87
C GLY A 6 -3.38 -19.04 -6.20
N THR A 7 -4.68 -19.33 -6.20
CA THR A 7 -5.41 -19.66 -7.43
C THR A 7 -5.31 -18.48 -8.41
N GLU A 8 -4.95 -18.74 -9.68
CA GLU A 8 -4.76 -17.69 -10.71
C GLU A 8 -3.74 -16.59 -10.33
N SER A 9 -2.87 -16.86 -9.34
CA SER A 9 -1.80 -15.93 -8.98
C SER A 9 -0.69 -15.89 -10.02
N SER A 10 0.06 -14.78 -10.08
CA SER A 10 1.17 -14.64 -11.00
C SER A 10 2.35 -13.89 -10.39
N VAL A 11 3.56 -14.34 -10.74
CA VAL A 11 4.80 -13.58 -10.54
C VAL A 11 5.55 -13.55 -11.86
N SER A 12 5.70 -12.37 -12.46
CA SER A 12 6.27 -12.26 -13.81
C SER A 12 7.80 -12.32 -13.87
N GLY A 13 8.49 -12.05 -12.76
CA GLY A 13 9.96 -12.11 -12.70
C GLY A 13 10.55 -11.57 -11.40
N GLY A 14 11.85 -11.26 -11.41
CA GLY A 14 12.57 -10.69 -10.27
C GLY A 14 13.10 -11.72 -9.28
N TYR A 15 13.32 -11.31 -8.02
CA TYR A 15 13.92 -12.16 -6.98
C TYR A 15 13.15 -12.11 -5.66
N GLY A 16 12.70 -13.27 -5.19
CA GLY A 16 12.15 -13.38 -3.83
C GLY A 16 10.73 -12.85 -3.69
N ASN A 17 9.98 -12.74 -4.78
CA ASN A 17 8.61 -12.26 -4.76
C ASN A 17 7.63 -13.38 -4.37
N ASP A 18 6.60 -13.08 -3.57
CA ASP A 18 5.53 -14.00 -3.16
C ASP A 18 4.16 -13.43 -3.56
N ALA A 19 3.39 -14.18 -4.34
CA ALA A 19 1.99 -13.92 -4.66
C ALA A 19 1.16 -15.09 -4.13
N SER A 20 0.68 -15.00 -2.89
CA SER A 20 0.00 -16.11 -2.21
C SER A 20 -1.52 -16.01 -2.18
N GLY A 21 -2.09 -14.83 -2.42
CA GLY A 21 -3.55 -14.64 -2.49
C GLY A 21 -4.16 -15.10 -3.81
N ASN A 22 -5.47 -15.39 -3.84
CA ASN A 22 -6.14 -15.72 -5.10
C ASN A 22 -6.18 -14.48 -6.01
N ASN A 23 -5.90 -14.66 -7.30
CA ASN A 23 -5.73 -13.59 -8.29
C ASN A 23 -4.64 -12.56 -7.91
N ALA A 24 -3.78 -12.87 -6.94
CA ALA A 24 -2.71 -11.97 -6.54
C ALA A 24 -1.65 -11.88 -7.64
N SER A 25 -1.04 -10.71 -7.79
CA SER A 25 -0.04 -10.49 -8.83
C SER A 25 1.16 -9.72 -8.29
N VAL A 26 2.36 -10.19 -8.68
CA VAL A 26 3.59 -9.42 -8.55
C VAL A 26 4.27 -9.32 -9.91
N SER A 27 4.33 -8.13 -10.48
CA SER A 27 4.88 -7.94 -11.83
C SER A 27 6.42 -8.04 -11.89
N GLY A 28 7.11 -7.93 -10.75
CA GLY A 28 8.57 -8.07 -10.69
C GLY A 28 9.19 -7.44 -9.45
N GLY A 29 10.45 -7.05 -9.54
CA GLY A 29 11.19 -6.44 -8.43
C GLY A 29 11.83 -7.45 -7.49
N GLN A 30 12.08 -7.03 -6.25
CA GLN A 30 12.72 -7.85 -5.24
C GLN A 30 11.93 -7.86 -3.93
N GLU A 31 11.73 -9.06 -3.38
CA GLU A 31 11.15 -9.27 -2.04
C GLU A 31 9.76 -8.65 -1.86
N ASN A 32 8.96 -8.58 -2.92
CA ASN A 32 7.58 -8.09 -2.83
C ASN A 32 6.62 -9.23 -2.42
N ASP A 33 5.61 -8.90 -1.62
CA ASP A 33 4.62 -9.83 -1.06
C ASP A 33 3.20 -9.36 -1.40
N ALA A 34 2.44 -10.15 -2.15
CA ALA A 34 1.02 -9.94 -2.45
C ALA A 34 0.21 -11.12 -1.88
N SER A 35 -0.29 -10.96 -0.64
CA SER A 35 -0.69 -12.10 0.17
C SER A 35 -2.19 -12.41 0.20
N GLU A 36 -3.03 -11.44 -0.17
CA GLU A 36 -4.50 -11.50 -0.07
C GLU A 36 -5.20 -11.48 -1.44
N ASN A 37 -6.53 -11.68 -1.47
CA ASN A 37 -7.25 -11.82 -2.74
C ASN A 37 -7.22 -10.53 -3.56
N ASN A 38 -6.85 -10.66 -4.84
CA ASN A 38 -6.68 -9.54 -5.78
C ASN A 38 -5.65 -8.48 -5.32
N ALA A 39 -4.75 -8.81 -4.39
CA ALA A 39 -3.62 -7.96 -4.06
C ALA A 39 -2.68 -7.83 -5.28
N SER A 40 -2.17 -6.64 -5.55
CA SER A 40 -1.32 -6.37 -6.71
C SER A 40 -0.13 -5.48 -6.36
N VAL A 41 1.06 -6.04 -6.55
CA VAL A 41 2.31 -5.30 -6.50
C VAL A 41 2.90 -5.16 -7.90
N SER A 42 2.98 -3.93 -8.43
CA SER A 42 3.54 -3.73 -9.78
C SER A 42 5.07 -3.80 -9.82
N GLY A 43 5.76 -3.79 -8.68
CA GLY A 43 7.20 -3.98 -8.58
C GLY A 43 7.83 -3.29 -7.38
N GLY A 44 9.13 -2.97 -7.46
CA GLY A 44 9.88 -2.30 -6.39
C GLY A 44 10.63 -3.25 -5.47
N PHE A 45 10.94 -2.79 -4.26
CA PHE A 45 11.71 -3.54 -3.26
C PHE A 45 10.94 -3.62 -1.93
N LYS A 46 10.69 -4.83 -1.44
CA LYS A 46 10.05 -5.06 -0.13
C LYS A 46 8.68 -4.42 0.06
N ASN A 47 7.89 -4.32 -1.01
CA ASN A 47 6.51 -3.87 -0.88
C ASN A 47 5.62 -5.02 -0.40
N LYS A 48 4.65 -4.69 0.47
CA LYS A 48 3.71 -5.64 1.03
C LYS A 48 2.28 -5.21 0.71
N ASP A 49 1.55 -6.10 0.08
CA ASP A 49 0.16 -5.91 -0.28
C ASP A 49 -0.69 -7.03 0.33
N SER A 50 -1.30 -6.75 1.48
CA SER A 50 -1.90 -7.74 2.36
C SER A 50 -3.33 -7.39 2.79
N GLY A 51 -4.06 -6.65 1.96
CA GLY A 51 -5.51 -6.46 2.09
C GLY A 51 -6.24 -7.09 0.89
N ASN A 52 -7.55 -7.29 0.99
CA ASN A 52 -8.31 -7.73 -0.18
C ASN A 52 -8.56 -6.54 -1.12
N TRP A 53 -8.42 -6.77 -2.43
CA TRP A 53 -8.62 -5.77 -3.51
C TRP A 53 -7.73 -4.54 -3.39
N THR A 54 -6.50 -4.73 -2.95
CA THR A 54 -5.53 -3.66 -2.72
C THR A 54 -4.51 -3.53 -3.85
N THR A 55 -3.72 -2.45 -3.81
CA THR A 55 -2.65 -2.23 -4.78
C THR A 55 -1.49 -1.48 -4.16
N VAL A 56 -0.27 -1.97 -4.40
CA VAL A 56 0.98 -1.21 -4.25
C VAL A 56 1.65 -1.07 -5.61
N SER A 57 1.60 0.12 -6.21
CA SER A 57 2.10 0.33 -7.58
C SER A 57 3.63 0.32 -7.69
N GLY A 58 4.36 0.33 -6.57
CA GLY A 58 5.82 0.21 -6.55
C GLY A 58 6.46 0.93 -5.36
N GLY A 59 7.74 1.27 -5.51
CA GLY A 59 8.50 1.96 -4.46
C GLY A 59 9.31 1.01 -3.59
N ARG A 60 9.57 1.43 -2.36
CA ARG A 60 10.31 0.66 -1.36
C ARG A 60 9.54 0.58 -0.04
N ASP A 61 9.57 -0.60 0.59
CA ASP A 61 9.07 -0.84 1.95
C ASP A 61 7.64 -0.28 2.19
N SER A 62 6.78 -0.28 1.16
CA SER A 62 5.42 0.26 1.26
C SER A 62 4.40 -0.83 1.55
N GLU A 63 3.35 -0.50 2.30
CA GLU A 63 2.34 -1.45 2.77
C GLU A 63 0.91 -0.97 2.45
N ALA A 64 0.14 -1.78 1.71
CA ALA A 64 -1.32 -1.65 1.65
C ALA A 64 -1.96 -2.85 2.36
N SER A 65 -2.71 -2.62 3.44
CA SER A 65 -3.28 -3.69 4.27
C SER A 65 -4.76 -3.49 4.63
N GLY A 66 -5.32 -2.31 4.38
CA GLY A 66 -6.77 -2.10 4.47
C GLY A 66 -7.48 -2.62 3.22
N GLU A 67 -8.68 -3.20 3.35
CA GLU A 67 -9.48 -3.60 2.18
C GLU A 67 -9.70 -2.40 1.23
N TYR A 68 -9.47 -2.59 -0.07
CA TYR A 68 -9.46 -1.52 -1.10
C TYR A 68 -8.43 -0.39 -0.88
N ALA A 69 -7.44 -0.58 -0.01
CA ALA A 69 -6.38 0.39 0.17
C ALA A 69 -5.44 0.48 -1.04
N THR A 70 -4.82 1.65 -1.24
CA THR A 70 -3.86 1.86 -2.33
C THR A 70 -2.63 2.63 -1.85
N VAL A 71 -1.45 2.15 -2.23
CA VAL A 71 -0.20 2.93 -2.17
C VAL A 71 0.35 3.07 -3.58
N SER A 72 0.37 4.29 -4.11
CA SER A 72 0.82 4.52 -5.50
C SER A 72 2.34 4.50 -5.67
N GLY A 73 3.12 4.51 -4.59
CA GLY A 73 4.58 4.40 -4.62
C GLY A 73 5.28 5.11 -3.46
N GLY A 74 6.55 5.42 -3.64
CA GLY A 74 7.38 6.12 -2.64
C GLY A 74 8.19 5.18 -1.75
N ASP A 75 8.50 5.63 -0.54
CA ASP A 75 9.31 4.90 0.43
C ASP A 75 8.61 4.85 1.78
N GLN A 76 8.44 3.66 2.36
CA GLN A 76 7.85 3.47 3.69
C GLN A 76 6.42 3.99 3.86
N ASN A 77 5.61 4.02 2.80
CA ASN A 77 4.23 4.49 2.87
C ASN A 77 3.27 3.37 3.30
N LYS A 78 2.28 3.70 4.13
CA LYS A 78 1.32 2.73 4.67
C LYS A 78 -0.13 3.18 4.47
N ALA A 79 -0.95 2.34 3.85
CA ALA A 79 -2.40 2.50 3.74
C ALA A 79 -3.10 1.30 4.40
N SER A 80 -3.54 1.46 5.65
CA SER A 80 -4.10 0.36 6.47
C SER A 80 -5.59 0.49 6.79
N GLY A 81 -6.20 1.63 6.47
CA GLY A 81 -7.65 1.81 6.60
C GLY A 81 -8.41 1.23 5.40
N THR A 82 -9.64 0.76 5.59
CA THR A 82 -10.53 0.40 4.46
C THR A 82 -10.71 1.61 3.54
N PHE A 83 -10.53 1.43 2.23
CA PHE A 83 -10.54 2.51 1.22
C PHE A 83 -9.52 3.64 1.48
N SER A 84 -8.47 3.38 2.27
CA SER A 84 -7.44 4.39 2.51
C SER A 84 -6.48 4.52 1.32
N SER A 85 -5.85 5.68 1.17
CA SER A 85 -4.90 5.91 0.08
C SER A 85 -3.69 6.71 0.51
N VAL A 86 -2.52 6.32 0.00
CA VAL A 86 -1.30 7.13 0.03
C VAL A 86 -0.77 7.28 -1.39
N SER A 87 -0.78 8.50 -1.93
CA SER A 87 -0.36 8.74 -3.31
C SER A 87 1.17 8.69 -3.51
N GLY A 88 1.95 8.73 -2.43
CA GLY A 88 3.40 8.59 -2.49
C GLY A 88 4.11 9.35 -1.36
N GLY A 89 5.40 9.63 -1.56
CA GLY A 89 6.25 10.35 -0.59
C GLY A 89 7.08 9.43 0.29
N LEU A 90 7.46 9.92 1.47
CA LEU A 90 8.29 9.19 2.43
C LEU A 90 7.56 9.02 3.77
N ALA A 91 7.39 7.78 4.23
CA ALA A 91 6.88 7.48 5.57
C ALA A 91 5.52 8.12 5.88
N ASN A 92 4.59 8.13 4.91
CA ASN A 92 3.23 8.61 5.12
C ASN A 92 2.29 7.47 5.53
N GLU A 93 1.33 7.74 6.41
CA GLU A 93 0.39 6.75 6.93
C GLU A 93 -1.07 7.22 6.78
N ALA A 94 -1.90 6.43 6.10
CA ALA A 94 -3.35 6.57 6.05
C ALA A 94 -4.01 5.34 6.72
N SER A 95 -4.40 5.48 7.99
CA SER A 95 -4.90 4.37 8.81
C SER A 95 -6.40 4.47 9.12
N GLY A 96 -7.02 5.64 8.92
CA GLY A 96 -8.47 5.80 9.04
C GLY A 96 -9.23 5.21 7.85
N ARG A 97 -10.48 4.78 8.08
CA ARG A 97 -11.39 4.42 6.97
C ARG A 97 -11.59 5.64 6.06
N TRP A 98 -11.46 5.46 4.74
CA TRP A 98 -11.49 6.55 3.74
C TRP A 98 -10.40 7.63 3.92
N ALA A 99 -9.38 7.38 4.74
CA ALA A 99 -8.32 8.37 4.95
C ALA A 99 -7.42 8.50 3.71
N SER A 100 -6.89 9.70 3.47
CA SER A 100 -6.00 9.96 2.34
C SER A 100 -4.81 10.81 2.72
N VAL A 101 -3.62 10.41 2.26
CA VAL A 101 -2.42 11.26 2.28
C VAL A 101 -1.95 11.45 0.84
N ARG A 102 -1.98 12.70 0.35
CA ARG A 102 -1.60 13.00 -1.03
C ARG A 102 -0.09 12.97 -1.30
N GLY A 103 0.73 13.00 -0.25
CA GLY A 103 2.19 12.93 -0.38
C GLY A 103 2.91 13.68 0.75
N GLY A 104 4.16 14.07 0.48
CA GLY A 104 5.02 14.69 1.48
C GLY A 104 5.82 13.67 2.29
N ALA A 105 6.16 14.01 3.53
CA ALA A 105 6.95 13.12 4.38
C ALA A 105 6.45 13.07 5.83
N HIS A 106 6.37 11.88 6.43
CA HIS A 106 5.97 11.67 7.82
C HIS A 106 4.57 12.20 8.15
N ASN A 107 3.63 12.17 7.21
CA ASN A 107 2.27 12.63 7.42
C ASN A 107 1.35 11.49 7.89
N GLU A 108 0.35 11.81 8.71
CA GLU A 108 -0.56 10.84 9.31
C GLU A 108 -2.03 11.26 9.12
N ALA A 109 -2.83 10.41 8.47
CA ALA A 109 -4.28 10.54 8.39
C ALA A 109 -4.93 9.32 9.08
N SER A 110 -5.30 9.48 10.36
CA SER A 110 -5.83 8.39 11.21
C SER A 110 -7.31 8.54 11.57
N GLY A 111 -7.92 9.72 11.34
CA GLY A 111 -9.36 9.90 11.47
C GLY A 111 -10.16 9.27 10.33
N ILE A 112 -11.44 8.94 10.58
CA ILE A 112 -12.35 8.51 9.50
C ILE A 112 -12.51 9.66 8.50
N SER A 113 -12.34 9.39 7.21
CA SER A 113 -12.36 10.40 6.13
C SER A 113 -11.31 11.50 6.27
N ALA A 114 -10.29 11.31 7.11
CA ALA A 114 -9.26 12.32 7.32
C ALA A 114 -8.38 12.49 6.06
N THR A 115 -7.98 13.72 5.78
CA THR A 115 -7.14 14.05 4.62
C THR A 115 -5.91 14.83 5.04
N VAL A 116 -4.73 14.41 4.58
CA VAL A 116 -3.53 15.24 4.57
C VAL A 116 -3.17 15.61 3.14
N ILE A 117 -3.14 16.91 2.84
CA ILE A 117 -2.88 17.39 1.47
C ILE A 117 -1.40 17.37 1.08
N GLY A 118 -0.49 17.25 2.05
CA GLY A 118 0.95 17.15 1.86
C GLY A 118 1.74 17.76 3.02
N GLY A 119 3.03 18.02 2.79
CA GLY A 119 3.92 18.68 3.78
C GLY A 119 4.78 17.69 4.57
N HIS A 120 5.28 18.12 5.73
CA HIS A 120 6.13 17.31 6.60
C HIS A 120 5.56 17.27 8.03
N ARG A 121 5.30 16.07 8.55
CA ARG A 121 4.76 15.83 9.92
C ARG A 121 3.39 16.46 10.19
N LYS A 122 2.50 16.45 9.20
CA LYS A 122 1.09 16.83 9.37
C LYS A 122 0.28 15.65 9.94
N LYS A 123 -0.74 15.97 10.74
CA LYS A 123 -1.61 14.98 11.37
C LYS A 123 -3.08 15.39 11.25
N ALA A 124 -3.90 14.51 10.67
CA ALA A 124 -5.34 14.61 10.63
C ALA A 124 -5.94 13.39 11.36
N THR A 125 -6.27 13.56 12.64
CA THR A 125 -6.67 12.45 13.54
C THR A 125 -8.16 12.42 13.87
N GLN A 126 -8.88 13.52 13.61
CA GLN A 126 -10.33 13.61 13.83
C GLN A 126 -11.10 13.12 12.61
N THR A 127 -12.33 12.66 12.82
CA THR A 127 -13.28 12.40 11.72
C THR A 127 -13.43 13.66 10.86
N ASP A 128 -13.35 13.50 9.55
CA ASP A 128 -13.34 14.57 8.54
C ASP A 128 -12.23 15.63 8.73
N GLY A 129 -11.18 15.30 9.50
CA GLY A 129 -10.06 16.18 9.75
C GLY A 129 -9.23 16.45 8.49
N VAL A 130 -8.78 17.69 8.30
CA VAL A 130 -7.91 18.09 7.17
C VAL A 130 -6.65 18.76 7.70
N ALA A 131 -5.48 18.36 7.18
CA ALA A 131 -4.18 18.92 7.56
C ALA A 131 -3.22 19.14 6.38
#